data_AF-A0A7V6NIE5-F1
#
_entry.id   AF-A0A7V6NIE5-F1
#
_cell.length_a   1.000
_cell.length_b   1.000
_cell.length_c   1.000
_cell.angle_alpha   90.00
_cell.angle_beta   90.00
_cell.angle_gamma   90.00
#
_symmetry.space_group_name_H-M   'P 1'
#
loop_
_entity.id
_entity.type
_entity.pdbx_description
1 polymer ?
#
loop_
_entity_poly.entity_id
_entity_poly.type
_entity_poly.pdbx_seq_one_letter_code
_entity_poly.pdbx_strand_id
1 'polypeptide(L)'
;MNTQVGSIIYECIDEKWFTTESKMDENGKAIPPLAQNNPKRIIVAIVREVIGPFINRSDDPEETINIRMADGRKIIEIPARKMKSKEKLLGLRLARAFGTVPEGYEYNAIRSAEMLKNPNSIIFGDTVVDGNEQAMLPARVSYSSSYSIRE
;
A
#
# COMPACT_ATOMS: atom_id res chain seq x y z
N MET A 1 14.43 9.12 -18.38
CA MET A 1 14.45 10.00 -17.20
C MET A 1 15.06 9.22 -16.05
N ASN A 2 16.29 9.55 -15.65
CA ASN A 2 16.96 8.95 -14.50
C ASN A 2 16.34 9.54 -13.22
N THR A 3 15.50 8.78 -12.53
CA THR A 3 14.85 9.21 -11.29
C THR A 3 15.80 9.00 -10.10
N GLN A 4 16.66 10.00 -9.84
CA GLN A 4 17.54 10.10 -8.66
C GLN A 4 16.82 9.83 -7.32
N VAL A 5 15.50 10.08 -7.23
CA VAL A 5 14.73 9.87 -6.00
C VAL A 5 14.60 8.38 -5.63
N GLY A 6 14.59 7.48 -6.63
CA GLY A 6 14.57 6.05 -6.36
C GLY A 6 15.88 5.55 -5.74
N SER A 7 17.02 6.07 -6.18
CA SER A 7 18.33 5.56 -5.77
C SER A 7 18.64 5.86 -4.30
N ILE A 8 18.27 7.03 -3.79
CA ILE A 8 18.59 7.43 -2.40
C ILE A 8 17.95 6.49 -1.37
N ILE A 9 16.71 6.05 -1.59
CA ILE A 9 16.05 5.13 -0.65
C ILE A 9 16.68 3.74 -0.74
N TYR A 10 16.99 3.25 -1.94
CA TYR A 10 17.71 1.97 -2.10
C TYR A 10 19.13 2.03 -1.53
N GLU A 11 19.82 3.17 -1.62
CA GLU A 11 21.14 3.38 -1.02
C GLU A 11 21.06 3.38 0.52
N CYS A 12 19.95 3.84 1.09
CA CYS A 12 19.71 3.83 2.53
C CYS A 12 19.17 2.50 3.07
N ILE A 13 18.60 1.64 2.21
CA ILE A 13 17.98 0.38 2.60
C ILE A 13 18.83 -0.77 2.07
N ASP A 14 19.57 -1.37 2.99
CA ASP A 14 20.39 -2.56 2.77
C ASP A 14 19.59 -3.71 2.12
N GLU A 15 20.18 -4.36 1.12
CA GLU A 15 19.58 -5.47 0.36
C GLU A 15 19.09 -6.62 1.25
N LYS A 16 19.68 -6.78 2.44
CA LYS A 16 19.28 -7.82 3.42
C LYS A 16 17.83 -7.71 3.85
N TRP A 17 17.21 -6.52 3.73
CA TRP A 17 15.80 -6.28 4.05
C TRP A 17 14.83 -6.70 2.95
N PHE A 18 15.33 -7.10 1.77
CA PHE A 18 14.55 -7.59 0.65
C PHE A 18 14.66 -9.11 0.50
N THR A 19 13.67 -9.72 -0.14
CA THR A 19 13.71 -11.15 -0.51
C THR A 19 14.59 -11.31 -1.75
N THR A 20 15.86 -11.65 -1.54
CA THR A 20 16.85 -11.91 -2.59
C THR A 20 17.15 -13.40 -2.78
N GLU A 21 16.66 -14.24 -1.88
CA GLU A 21 16.86 -15.69 -1.91
C GLU A 21 16.07 -16.34 -3.06
N SER A 22 16.71 -17.26 -3.77
CA SER A 22 16.02 -18.15 -4.72
C SER A 22 15.61 -19.42 -3.98
N LYS A 23 14.32 -19.72 -3.98
CA LYS A 23 13.77 -20.99 -3.43
C LYS A 23 13.12 -21.78 -4.55
N MET A 24 13.32 -23.10 -4.54
CA MET A 24 12.67 -24.04 -5.45
C MET A 24 11.57 -24.78 -4.69
N ASP A 25 10.51 -25.18 -5.39
CA ASP A 25 9.50 -26.09 -4.87
C ASP A 25 9.96 -27.56 -4.95
N GLU A 26 9.11 -28.47 -4.48
CA GLU A 26 9.34 -29.93 -4.50
C GLU A 26 9.58 -30.51 -5.90
N ASN A 27 9.14 -29.80 -6.95
CA ASN A 27 9.30 -30.16 -8.34
C ASN A 27 10.50 -29.46 -9.02
N GLY A 28 11.31 -28.74 -8.25
CA GLY A 28 12.48 -28.01 -8.75
C GLY A 28 12.14 -26.70 -9.49
N LYS A 29 10.91 -26.19 -9.38
CA LYS A 29 10.48 -24.93 -9.99
C LYS A 29 10.73 -23.75 -9.05
N ALA A 30 11.24 -22.65 -9.58
CA ALA A 30 11.49 -21.44 -8.81
C ALA A 30 10.19 -20.84 -8.24
N ILE A 31 10.18 -20.62 -6.93
CA ILE A 31 9.10 -19.95 -6.21
C ILE A 31 9.31 -18.44 -6.34
N PRO A 32 8.33 -17.69 -6.90
CA PRO A 32 8.45 -16.24 -7.03
C PRO A 32 8.73 -15.57 -5.67
N PRO A 33 9.59 -14.54 -5.59
CA PRO A 33 9.92 -13.89 -4.31
C PRO A 33 8.71 -13.45 -3.48
N LEU A 34 7.64 -13.00 -4.15
CA LEU A 34 6.38 -12.59 -3.51
C LEU A 34 5.53 -13.75 -2.94
N ALA A 35 5.82 -14.97 -3.36
CA ALA A 35 5.16 -16.21 -2.90
C ALA A 35 6.03 -16.98 -1.89
N GLN A 36 7.26 -16.55 -1.67
CA GLN A 36 8.11 -17.14 -0.64
C GLN A 36 7.63 -16.68 0.74
N ASN A 37 7.42 -17.61 1.66
CA ASN A 37 7.12 -17.31 3.07
C ASN A 37 8.41 -16.87 3.80
N ASN A 38 8.96 -15.72 3.42
CA ASN A 38 10.14 -15.10 4.04
C ASN A 38 9.75 -13.74 4.63
N PRO A 39 9.34 -13.67 5.91
CA PRO A 39 8.79 -12.47 6.50
C PRO A 39 9.90 -11.45 6.84
N LYS A 40 10.28 -10.64 5.85
CA LYS A 40 11.07 -9.42 6.06
C LYS A 40 10.14 -8.21 6.06
N ARG A 41 10.32 -7.29 7.01
CA ARG A 41 9.49 -6.09 7.16
C ARG A 41 10.34 -4.84 7.26
N ILE A 42 9.99 -3.85 6.45
CA ILE A 42 10.49 -2.48 6.58
C ILE A 42 9.41 -1.65 7.27
N ILE A 43 9.78 -0.93 8.33
CA ILE A 43 8.89 -0.01 9.03
C ILE A 43 9.26 1.41 8.62
N VAL A 44 8.31 2.13 8.04
CA VAL A 44 8.49 3.52 7.61
C VAL A 44 7.63 4.41 8.48
N ALA A 45 8.27 5.35 9.20
CA ALA A 45 7.58 6.39 9.95
C ALA A 45 7.54 7.67 9.11
N ILE A 46 6.34 8.25 8.94
CA ILE A 46 6.13 9.43 8.10
C ILE A 46 5.53 10.53 8.97
N VAL A 47 6.18 11.69 9.01
CA VAL A 47 5.62 12.93 9.56
C VAL A 47 5.03 13.74 8.41
N ARG A 48 3.81 14.25 8.59
CA ARG A 48 3.14 15.08 7.58
C ARG A 48 2.76 16.41 8.17
N GLU A 49 2.93 17.46 7.37
CA GLU A 49 2.45 18.79 7.68
C GLU A 49 1.15 19.07 6.91
N VAL A 50 0.18 19.61 7.63
CA VAL A 50 -1.08 20.07 7.06
C VAL A 50 -0.92 21.55 6.68
N ILE A 51 -0.78 21.83 5.38
CA ILE A 51 -0.49 23.19 4.84
C ILE A 51 -1.76 24.03 4.58
N GLY A 52 -2.95 23.49 4.86
CA GLY A 52 -4.23 24.15 4.65
C GLY A 52 -5.35 23.44 5.40
N PRO A 53 -6.60 23.91 5.36
CA PRO A 53 -7.70 23.30 6.11
C PRO A 53 -7.84 21.81 5.80
N PHE A 54 -7.70 20.96 6.82
CA PHE A 54 -7.86 19.52 6.71
C PHE A 54 -9.21 19.09 7.28
N ILE A 55 -10.00 18.41 6.45
CA ILE A 55 -11.33 17.92 6.82
C ILE A 55 -11.25 16.41 7.02
N ASN A 56 -11.36 15.97 8.27
CA ASN A 56 -11.49 14.55 8.62
C ASN A 56 -12.94 14.25 8.99
N ARG A 57 -13.66 13.53 8.12
CA ARG A 57 -15.05 13.12 8.33
C ARG A 57 -15.11 11.62 8.49
N SER A 58 -15.95 11.13 9.39
CA SER A 58 -16.20 9.70 9.49
C SER A 58 -17.04 9.22 8.31
N ASP A 59 -16.60 8.16 7.65
CA ASP A 59 -17.38 7.48 6.59
C ASP A 59 -17.96 6.14 7.08
N ASP A 60 -17.82 5.81 8.37
CA ASP A 60 -18.28 4.57 9.00
C ASP A 60 -18.75 4.85 10.43
N PRO A 61 -19.89 4.31 10.89
CA PRO A 61 -20.38 4.54 12.26
C PRO A 61 -19.37 4.19 13.37
N GLU A 62 -18.49 3.20 13.15
CA GLU A 62 -17.50 2.75 14.13
C GLU A 62 -16.15 3.49 13.99
N GLU A 63 -16.00 4.31 12.96
CA GLU A 63 -14.74 5.00 12.71
C GLU A 63 -14.54 6.19 13.66
N THR A 64 -13.42 6.14 14.37
CA THR A 64 -12.97 7.20 15.26
C THR A 64 -12.08 8.20 14.51
N ILE A 65 -12.35 9.50 14.68
CA ILE A 65 -11.58 10.60 14.06
C ILE A 65 -10.87 11.49 15.08
N ASN A 66 -11.08 11.23 16.38
CA ASN A 66 -10.38 11.86 17.48
C ASN A 66 -10.21 10.86 18.63
N ILE A 67 -9.07 10.91 19.31
CA ILE A 67 -8.82 10.09 20.49
C ILE A 67 -8.37 10.96 21.65
N ARG A 68 -8.71 10.52 22.86
CA ARG A 68 -8.19 11.11 24.09
C ARG A 68 -6.98 10.31 24.55
N MET A 69 -5.83 10.97 24.62
CA MET A 69 -4.58 10.40 25.11
C MET A 69 -4.63 10.24 26.65
N ALA A 70 -3.74 9.40 27.20
CA ALA A 70 -3.65 9.17 28.64
C ALA A 70 -3.35 10.45 29.45
N ASP A 71 -2.69 11.43 28.83
CA ASP A 71 -2.38 12.74 29.41
C ASP A 71 -3.53 13.76 29.30
N GLY A 72 -4.69 13.34 28.81
CA GLY A 72 -5.89 14.17 28.68
C GLY A 72 -6.02 14.94 27.37
N ARG A 73 -4.97 15.01 26.54
CA ARG A 73 -5.01 15.71 25.25
C ARG A 73 -6.01 15.05 24.29
N LYS A 74 -6.71 15.88 23.51
CA LYS A 74 -7.58 15.40 22.44
C LYS A 74 -6.85 15.58 21.11
N ILE A 75 -6.46 14.47 20.50
CA ILE A 75 -5.74 14.48 19.23
C ILE A 75 -6.62 13.95 18.10
N ILE A 76 -6.29 14.34 16.87
CA ILE A 76 -6.95 13.86 15.66
C ILE A 76 -6.37 12.49 15.33
N GLU A 77 -7.26 11.53 15.08
CA GLU A 77 -6.89 10.24 14.49
C GLU A 77 -7.32 10.23 13.02
N ILE A 78 -6.39 9.87 12.14
CA ILE A 78 -6.66 9.57 10.74
C ILE A 78 -6.54 8.05 10.57
N PRO A 79 -7.66 7.34 10.39
CA PRO A 79 -7.69 5.90 10.21
C PRO A 79 -6.80 5.42 9.07
N ALA A 80 -6.13 4.29 9.27
CA ALA A 80 -5.20 3.68 8.32
C ALA A 80 -5.77 3.57 6.89
N ARG A 81 -7.05 3.25 6.76
CA ARG A 81 -7.73 3.11 5.46
C ARG A 81 -7.75 4.40 4.64
N LYS A 82 -7.84 5.57 5.28
CA LYS A 82 -7.85 6.87 4.60
C LYS A 82 -6.48 7.21 4.02
N MET A 83 -5.42 6.81 4.73
CA MET A 83 -4.05 6.95 4.24
C MET A 83 -3.79 6.00 3.08
N LYS A 84 -4.10 4.71 3.28
CA LYS A 84 -3.91 3.67 2.26
C LYS A 84 -4.66 3.98 0.97
N SER A 85 -5.93 4.38 1.04
CA SER A 85 -6.75 4.65 -0.16
C SER A 85 -6.23 5.81 -0.99
N LYS A 86 -5.80 6.92 -0.36
CA LYS A 86 -5.23 8.07 -1.07
C LYS A 86 -3.92 7.72 -1.76
N GLU A 87 -3.04 6.97 -1.10
CA GLU A 87 -1.77 6.52 -1.69
C GLU A 87 -1.98 5.48 -2.79
N LYS A 88 -2.91 4.54 -2.63
CA LYS A 88 -3.27 3.59 -3.68
C LYS A 88 -3.79 4.28 -4.94
N LEU A 89 -4.58 5.35 -4.79
CA LEU A 89 -5.06 6.15 -5.92
C LEU A 89 -3.93 6.95 -6.57
N LEU A 90 -3.01 7.51 -5.78
CA LEU A 90 -1.82 8.18 -6.31
C LEU A 90 -0.93 7.20 -7.07
N GLY A 91 -0.64 6.03 -6.49
CA GLY A 91 0.12 4.95 -7.10
C GLY A 91 -0.50 4.49 -8.41
N LEU A 92 -1.83 4.36 -8.48
CA LEU A 92 -2.53 4.04 -9.72
C LEU A 92 -2.36 5.13 -10.79
N ARG A 93 -2.45 6.41 -10.42
CA ARG A 93 -2.22 7.53 -11.35
C ARG A 93 -0.79 7.52 -11.90
N LEU A 94 0.20 7.30 -11.05
CA LEU A 94 1.60 7.17 -11.45
C LEU A 94 1.79 5.97 -12.38
N ALA A 95 1.29 4.79 -11.99
CA ALA A 95 1.42 3.57 -12.77
C ALA A 95 0.78 3.69 -14.16
N ARG A 96 -0.36 4.42 -14.27
CA ARG A 96 -0.98 4.79 -15.55
C ARG A 96 -0.10 5.72 -16.38
N ALA A 97 0.49 6.75 -15.76
CA ALA A 97 1.40 7.67 -16.44
C ALA A 97 2.65 6.96 -17.01
N PHE A 98 3.08 5.86 -16.38
CA PHE A 98 4.18 5.01 -16.86
C PHE A 98 3.73 3.86 -17.79
N GLY A 99 2.44 3.74 -18.12
CA GLY A 99 1.94 2.68 -18.99
C GLY A 99 2.03 1.27 -18.39
N THR A 100 2.07 1.15 -17.07
CA THR A 100 2.25 -0.14 -16.34
C THR A 100 0.95 -0.72 -15.79
N VAL A 101 -0.19 -0.15 -16.20
CA VAL A 101 -1.53 -0.58 -15.79
C VAL A 101 -2.26 -1.09 -17.03
N PRO A 102 -2.84 -2.30 -17.00
CA PRO A 102 -3.61 -2.84 -18.12
C PRO A 102 -4.74 -1.91 -18.56
N GLU A 103 -5.03 -1.93 -19.86
CA GLU A 103 -6.15 -1.18 -20.44
C GLU A 103 -7.47 -1.65 -19.81
N GLY A 104 -8.38 -0.71 -19.53
CA GLY A 104 -9.65 -1.02 -18.87
C GLY A 104 -9.57 -1.30 -17.37
N TYR A 105 -8.39 -1.14 -16.73
CA TYR A 105 -8.29 -1.24 -15.27
C TYR A 105 -9.10 -0.14 -14.58
N GLU A 106 -10.16 -0.55 -13.88
CA GLU A 106 -11.03 0.30 -13.08
C GLU A 106 -10.83 0.03 -11.58
N TYR A 107 -10.58 1.10 -10.82
CA TYR A 107 -10.45 1.01 -9.37
C TYR A 107 -11.76 0.47 -8.77
N ASN A 108 -11.67 -0.55 -7.92
CA ASN A 108 -12.79 -1.28 -7.33
C ASN A 108 -13.70 -2.06 -8.32
N ALA A 109 -13.32 -2.18 -9.59
CA ALA A 109 -14.11 -2.91 -10.60
C ALA A 109 -13.21 -3.78 -11.49
N ILE A 110 -12.36 -4.58 -10.85
CA ILE A 110 -11.38 -5.43 -11.53
C ILE A 110 -12.09 -6.69 -12.04
N ARG A 111 -11.94 -6.96 -13.34
CA ARG A 111 -12.75 -7.98 -14.05
C ARG A 111 -11.99 -9.27 -14.37
N SER A 112 -10.66 -9.27 -14.30
CA SER A 112 -9.86 -10.46 -14.58
C SER A 112 -8.56 -10.49 -13.80
N ALA A 113 -7.97 -11.68 -13.63
CA ALA A 113 -6.67 -11.83 -12.97
C ALA A 113 -5.53 -11.11 -13.72
N GLU A 114 -5.64 -10.94 -15.03
CA GLU A 114 -4.65 -10.22 -15.84
C GLU A 114 -4.52 -8.76 -15.38
N MET A 115 -5.63 -8.14 -15.00
CA MET A 115 -5.65 -6.75 -14.51
C MET A 115 -4.84 -6.57 -13.21
N LEU A 116 -4.62 -7.64 -12.44
CA LEU A 116 -3.81 -7.60 -11.21
C LEU A 116 -2.32 -7.48 -11.48
N LYS A 117 -1.85 -7.71 -12.72
CA LYS A 117 -0.44 -7.64 -13.11
C LYS A 117 0.03 -6.19 -13.30
N ASN A 118 -0.06 -5.39 -12.24
CA ASN A 118 0.43 -4.02 -12.22
C ASN A 118 1.12 -3.71 -10.88
N PRO A 119 2.08 -2.75 -10.85
CA PRO A 119 2.83 -2.43 -9.64
C PRO A 119 1.94 -1.98 -8.47
N ASN A 120 0.84 -1.29 -8.75
CA ASN A 120 -0.05 -0.77 -7.72
C ASN A 120 -0.81 -1.90 -7.01
N SER A 121 -1.35 -2.87 -7.75
CA SER A 121 -1.99 -4.05 -7.17
C SER A 121 -0.99 -4.93 -6.42
N ILE A 122 0.26 -5.08 -6.90
CA ILE A 122 1.32 -5.81 -6.19
C ILE A 122 1.58 -5.22 -4.80
N ILE A 123 1.59 -3.90 -4.67
CA ILE A 123 1.86 -3.21 -3.40
C ILE A 123 0.62 -3.22 -2.51
N PHE A 124 -0.51 -2.74 -3.03
CA PHE A 124 -1.69 -2.43 -2.20
C PHE A 124 -2.69 -3.57 -2.06
N GLY A 125 -2.56 -4.61 -2.88
CA GLY A 125 -3.49 -5.72 -2.98
C GLY A 125 -4.79 -5.33 -3.66
N ASP A 126 -5.40 -6.31 -4.33
CA ASP A 126 -6.63 -6.18 -5.11
C ASP A 126 -7.31 -7.53 -5.29
N THR A 127 -8.61 -7.52 -5.56
CA THR A 127 -9.42 -8.72 -5.78
C THR A 127 -10.26 -8.54 -7.05
N VAL A 128 -10.38 -9.60 -7.83
CA VAL A 128 -11.30 -9.67 -8.97
C VAL A 128 -12.73 -9.76 -8.45
N VAL A 129 -13.60 -8.90 -8.98
CA VAL A 129 -15.00 -8.74 -8.52
C VAL A 129 -15.97 -9.44 -9.48
N ASP A 130 -15.51 -9.91 -10.64
CA ASP A 130 -16.33 -10.62 -11.61
C ASP A 130 -16.60 -12.08 -11.17
N GLY A 131 -17.86 -12.53 -11.30
CA GLY A 131 -18.34 -13.78 -10.72
C GLY A 131 -17.77 -15.06 -11.35
N ASN A 132 -17.14 -14.96 -12.52
CA ASN A 132 -16.57 -16.10 -13.24
C ASN A 132 -15.11 -16.39 -12.86
N GLU A 133 -14.41 -15.45 -12.24
CA GLU A 133 -13.00 -15.60 -11.89
C GLU A 133 -12.73 -15.07 -10.47
N GLN A 134 -12.25 -15.94 -9.58
CA GLN A 134 -11.88 -15.55 -8.22
C GLN A 134 -10.36 -15.51 -8.11
N ALA A 135 -9.78 -14.33 -8.30
CA ALA A 135 -8.36 -14.09 -8.03
C ALA A 135 -8.20 -12.94 -7.03
N MET A 136 -7.29 -13.12 -6.08
CA MET A 136 -6.97 -12.14 -5.05
C MET A 136 -5.46 -12.01 -4.90
N LEU A 137 -4.99 -10.77 -4.86
CA LEU A 137 -3.62 -10.41 -4.54
C LEU A 137 -3.61 -9.73 -3.16
N PRO A 138 -3.04 -10.36 -2.12
CA PRO A 138 -2.96 -9.75 -0.80
C PRO A 138 -2.05 -8.51 -0.80
N ALA A 139 -2.42 -7.52 0.02
CA ALA A 139 -1.60 -6.32 0.21
C ALA A 139 -0.22 -6.64 0.79
N ARG A 140 0.79 -5.90 0.36
CA ARG A 140 2.17 -5.96 0.88
C ARG A 140 2.53 -4.76 1.75
N VAL A 141 1.66 -3.76 1.81
CA VAL A 141 1.76 -2.61 2.70
C VAL A 141 0.63 -2.63 3.74
N SER A 142 1.01 -2.38 4.99
CA SER A 142 0.10 -2.19 6.12
C SER A 142 0.31 -0.79 6.69
N TYR A 143 -0.79 -0.09 6.96
CA TYR A 143 -0.79 1.25 7.54
C TYR A 143 -1.23 1.17 8.99
N SER A 144 -0.60 1.95 9.86
CA SER A 144 -1.19 2.32 11.14
C SER A 144 -2.11 3.53 10.94
N SER A 145 -3.00 3.77 11.89
CA SER A 145 -3.61 5.10 12.02
C SER A 145 -2.52 6.16 12.18
N SER A 146 -2.81 7.36 11.70
CA SER A 146 -1.95 8.53 11.89
C SER A 146 -2.55 9.42 12.97
N TYR A 147 -1.70 10.04 13.76
CA TYR A 147 -2.11 10.81 14.93
C TYR A 147 -1.54 12.22 14.82
N SER A 148 -2.36 13.23 15.15
CA SER A 148 -1.83 14.59 15.26
C SER A 148 -0.88 14.68 16.46
N ILE A 149 0.22 15.40 16.27
CA ILE A 149 1.22 15.64 17.33
C ILE A 149 0.70 16.72 18.32
N ARG A 150 -0.19 17.58 17.83
CA ARG A 150 -0.81 18.70 18.55
C ARG A 150 -2.33 18.61 18.44
N GLU A 151 -3.03 19.35 19.29
CA GLU A 151 -4.49 19.55 19.20
C GLU A 151 -4.89 20.31 17.93
#